data_AF-A0A519ZV80-F1
#
_entry.id   AF-A0A519ZV80-F1
#
_cell.length_a   1.000
_cell.length_b   1.000
_cell.length_c   1.000
_cell.angle_alpha   90.00
_cell.angle_beta   90.00
_cell.angle_gamma   90.00
#
_symmetry.space_group_name_H-M   'P 1'
#
loop_
_entity.id
_entity.type
_entity.pdbx_description
1 polymer ?
#
loop_
_entity_poly.entity_id
_entity_poly.type
_entity_poly.pdbx_seq_one_letter_code
_entity_poly.pdbx_strand_id
1 'polypeptide(L)' 'YRSKAGFGAPVRKWITNDLDELIHDRLAPNKIKARGIFDPDAVWKLINDNKKGKIDASYTIWCLLSIESWMRQFKDIT' A
#
# COMPACT_ATOMS: atom_id res chain seq x y z
N TYR A 1 22.25 -26.59 8.81
CA TYR A 1 21.61 -25.81 9.90
C TYR A 1 20.79 -24.69 9.26
N ARG A 2 19.45 -24.71 9.37
CA ARG A 2 18.56 -23.66 8.83
C ARG A 2 18.23 -22.71 9.99
N SER A 3 18.72 -21.47 9.94
CA SER A 3 18.39 -20.45 10.95
C SER A 3 16.88 -20.30 11.07
N LYS A 4 16.38 -20.04 12.28
CA LYS A 4 14.98 -19.71 12.52
C LYS A 4 14.63 -18.44 11.74
N ALA A 5 14.19 -18.60 10.50
CA ALA A 5 13.56 -17.52 9.75
C ALA A 5 12.24 -17.27 10.46
N GLY A 6 12.12 -16.13 11.15
CA GLY A 6 10.84 -15.69 11.68
C GLY A 6 9.79 -15.75 10.58
N PHE A 7 8.56 -16.12 10.94
CA PHE A 7 7.41 -16.08 10.03
C PHE A 7 7.08 -14.61 9.71
N GLY A 8 7.95 -13.96 8.94
CA GLY A 8 7.71 -12.63 8.42
C GLY A 8 6.48 -12.67 7.53
N ALA A 9 5.58 -11.70 7.72
CA ALA A 9 4.44 -11.52 6.83
C ALA A 9 4.92 -11.46 5.37
N PRO A 10 4.28 -12.18 4.44
CA PRO A 10 4.67 -12.18 3.03
C PRO A 10 4.19 -10.90 2.33
N VAL A 11 4.65 -9.73 2.79
CA VAL A 11 4.21 -8.39 2.37
C VAL A 11 4.28 -8.24 0.85
N ARG A 12 5.38 -8.69 0.21
CA ARG A 12 5.51 -8.64 -1.25
C ARG A 12 4.38 -9.38 -1.97
N LYS A 13 4.03 -10.58 -1.49
CA LYS A 13 2.95 -11.38 -2.08
C LYS A 13 1.61 -10.70 -1.87
N TRP A 14 1.38 -10.17 -0.67
CA TRP A 14 0.16 -9.43 -0.35
C TRP A 14 -0.03 -8.22 -1.26
N ILE A 15 1.00 -7.37 -1.38
CA ILE A 15 0.91 -6.14 -2.17
C ILE A 15 0.79 -6.41 -3.67
N THR A 16 1.41 -7.49 -4.16
CA THR A 16 1.36 -7.81 -5.60
C THR A 16 0.05 -8.50 -5.99
N ASN A 17 -0.53 -9.30 -5.09
CA ASN A 17 -1.67 -10.16 -5.40
C ASN A 17 -2.80 -10.01 -4.39
N ASP A 18 -2.58 -10.46 -3.15
CA ASP A 18 -3.69 -10.74 -2.21
C ASP A 18 -4.44 -9.47 -1.75
N LEU A 19 -3.85 -8.28 -1.89
CA LEU A 19 -4.42 -6.98 -1.53
C LEU A 19 -4.65 -6.06 -2.74
N ASP A 20 -4.57 -6.56 -3.97
CA ASP A 20 -4.69 -5.73 -5.17
C ASP A 20 -6.03 -4.95 -5.20
N GLU A 21 -7.14 -5.63 -4.91
CA GLU A 21 -8.46 -4.99 -4.82
C GLU A 21 -8.54 -3.93 -3.73
N LEU A 22 -7.95 -4.22 -2.56
CA LEU A 22 -7.92 -3.29 -1.43
C LEU A 22 -7.09 -2.05 -1.76
N ILE A 23 -5.96 -2.22 -2.46
CA ILE A 23 -5.12 -1.12 -2.95
C ILE A 23 -5.93 -0.26 -3.92
N HIS A 24 -6.62 -0.87 -4.89
CA HIS A 24 -7.44 -0.14 -5.86
C HIS A 24 -8.59 0.62 -5.18
N ASP A 25 -9.22 0.05 -4.16
CA ASP A 25 -10.28 0.73 -3.42
C ASP A 25 -9.71 1.85 -2.53
N ARG A 26 -8.72 1.56 -1.69
CA ARG A 26 -8.27 2.48 -0.62
C ARG A 26 -7.33 3.55 -1.12
N LEU A 27 -6.46 3.22 -2.08
CA LEU A 27 -5.48 4.12 -2.65
C LEU A 27 -5.94 4.67 -4.01
N ALA A 28 -7.24 4.66 -4.31
CA ALA A 28 -7.79 5.29 -5.51
C ALA A 28 -7.38 6.77 -5.62
N PRO A 29 -7.11 7.30 -6.84
CA PRO A 29 -6.57 8.66 -6.99
C PRO A 29 -7.46 9.73 -6.37
N ASN A 30 -8.78 9.55 -6.47
CA ASN A 30 -9.78 10.42 -5.86
C ASN A 30 -9.72 10.40 -4.32
N LYS A 31 -9.50 9.24 -3.69
CA LYS A 31 -9.38 9.13 -2.23
C LYS A 31 -8.09 9.76 -1.74
N ILE A 32 -6.97 9.48 -2.41
CA ILE A 32 -5.68 10.11 -2.09
C ILE A 32 -5.78 11.63 -2.22
N LYS A 33 -6.39 12.12 -3.31
CA LYS A 33 -6.61 13.54 -3.54
C LYS A 33 -7.47 14.17 -2.44
N ALA A 34 -8.52 13.48 -2.00
CA ALA A 34 -9.38 13.94 -0.91
C ALA A 34 -8.63 14.02 0.44
N ARG A 35 -7.63 13.16 0.69
CA ARG A 35 -6.78 13.27 1.88
C ARG A 35 -5.88 14.51 1.86
N GLY A 36 -5.42 14.92 0.67
CA GLY A 36 -4.56 16.10 0.47
C GLY A 36 -3.13 15.96 1.02
N ILE A 37 -2.66 14.73 1.25
CA ILE A 37 -1.37 14.44 1.91
C ILE A 37 -0.33 13.90 0.93
N PHE A 38 -0.77 13.15 -0.08
CA PHE A 38 0.09 12.56 -1.09
C PHE A 38 -0.32 12.99 -2.49
N ASP A 39 0.64 12.99 -3.40
CA ASP A 39 0.38 13.18 -4.82
C ASP A 39 -0.27 11.91 -5.42
N PRO A 40 -1.51 11.99 -5.94
CA PRO A 40 -2.21 10.81 -6.46
C PRO A 40 -1.50 10.14 -7.64
N ASP A 41 -0.91 10.93 -8.53
CA ASP A 41 -0.28 10.42 -9.75
C ASP A 41 1.04 9.71 -9.43
N ALA A 42 1.82 10.27 -8.50
CA ALA A 42 3.04 9.65 -8.01
C ALA A 42 2.75 8.31 -7.30
N VAL A 43 1.71 8.26 -6.46
CA VAL A 43 1.32 7.02 -5.77
C VAL A 43 0.85 5.95 -6.76
N TRP A 44 0.03 6.32 -7.75
CA TRP A 44 -0.42 5.35 -8.75
C TRP A 44 0.68 4.89 -9.68
N LYS A 45 1.63 5.77 -10.02
CA LYS A 45 2.85 5.37 -10.74
C LYS A 45 3.64 4.34 -9.93
N LEU A 46 3.85 4.58 -8.64
CA LEU A 46 4.54 3.67 -7.73
C LEU A 46 3.87 2.28 -7.68
N ILE A 47 2.55 2.24 -7.51
CA ILE A 47 1.77 0.99 -7.47
C ILE A 47 1.90 0.24 -8.79
N ASN A 48 1.76 0.95 -9.92
CA ASN A 48 1.84 0.33 -11.25
C ASN A 48 3.24 -0.19 -11.59
N ASP A 49 4.28 0.58 -11.26
CA ASP A 49 5.66 0.15 -11.50
C ASP A 49 6.04 -1.03 -10.59
N ASN A 50 5.53 -1.10 -9.36
CA ASN A 50 5.64 -2.28 -8.50
C ASN A 50 4.92 -3.50 -9.08
N LYS A 51 3.67 -3.34 -9.53
CA LYS A 51 2.88 -4.43 -10.13
C LYS A 51 3.51 -4.98 -11.42
N LYS A 52 4.17 -4.12 -12.19
CA LYS A 52 4.95 -4.49 -13.38
C LYS A 52 6.33 -5.08 -13.04
N GLY A 53 6.72 -5.15 -11.77
CA GLY A 53 8.01 -5.66 -11.33
C GLY A 53 9.21 -4.77 -11.71
N LYS A 54 8.97 -3.50 -12.07
CA LYS A 54 10.05 -2.56 -12.40
C LYS A 54 10.82 -2.08 -11.17
N ILE A 55 10.14 -2.02 -10.04
CA ILE A 55 10.67 -1.62 -8.73
C ILE A 55 10.08 -2.52 -7.65
N ASP A 56 10.77 -2.67 -6.52
CA ASP A 56 10.19 -3.26 -5.30
C ASP A 56 9.76 -2.12 -4.36
N ALA A 57 8.50 -1.70 -4.49
CA ALA A 57 7.88 -0.71 -3.63
C ALA A 57 6.86 -1.35 -2.66
N SER A 58 6.93 -2.67 -2.47
CA SER A 58 5.94 -3.41 -1.68
C SER A 58 5.77 -2.84 -0.27
N TYR A 59 6.89 -2.57 0.42
CA TYR A 59 6.85 -1.98 1.76
C TYR A 59 6.34 -0.55 1.78
N THR A 60 6.66 0.25 0.76
CA THR A 60 6.14 1.62 0.64
C THR A 60 4.63 1.63 0.46
N ILE A 61 4.10 0.75 -0.40
CA ILE A 61 2.65 0.61 -0.60
C ILE A 61 1.97 0.09 0.68
N TRP A 62 2.61 -0.84 1.40
CA TRP A 62 2.14 -1.29 2.71
C TRP A 62 2.06 -0.14 3.73
N CYS A 63 3.05 0.75 3.77
CA CYS A 63 3.00 1.95 4.60
C CYS A 63 1.85 2.88 4.19
N LEU A 64 1.62 3.10 2.89
CA LEU A 64 0.49 3.91 2.42
C LEU A 64 -0.86 3.33 2.87
N LEU A 65 -1.04 2.02 2.77
CA LEU A 65 -2.23 1.33 3.28
C LEU A 65 -2.38 1.48 4.80
N SER A 66 -1.27 1.40 5.54
CA SER A 66 -1.27 1.55 6.99
C SER A 66 -1.70 2.96 7.40
N ILE A 67 -1.20 3.97 6.70
CA ILE A 67 -1.56 5.39 6.92
C ILE A 67 -3.04 5.62 6.60
N GLU A 68 -3.54 5.12 5.46
CA GLU A 68 -4.95 5.25 5.10
C GLU A 68 -5.87 4.53 6.12
N SER A 69 -5.46 3.36 6.59
CA SER A 69 -6.17 2.62 7.65
C SER A 69 -6.25 3.43 8.95
N TRP A 70 -5.16 4.07 9.35
CA TRP A 70 -5.13 4.92 10.53
C TRP A 70 -6.04 6.15 10.37
N MET A 71 -6.01 6.83 9.22
CA MET A 71 -6.89 7.97 8.95
C MET A 71 -8.36 7.59 9.03
N ARG A 72 -8.75 6.44 8.48
CA ARG A 72 -10.14 5.97 8.57
C ARG A 72 -10.59 5.66 10.00
N GLN A 73 -9.69 5.19 10.85
CA GLN A 73 -10.02 4.82 12.23
C GLN A 73 -10.05 6.02 13.17
N PHE A 74 -9.22 7.04 12.94
CA PHE A 74 -9.03 8.12 13.92
C PHE A 74 -9.37 9.51 13.38
N LYS A 75 -9.18 9.75 12.07
CA LYS A 75 -9.41 11.07 11.46
C LYS A 75 -10.84 11.22 10.92
N ASP A 76 -11.43 10.16 10.39
CA ASP A 76 -12.79 10.21 9.82
C ASP A 76 -13.91 10.12 10.86
N ILE A 77 -13.59 9.72 12.10
CA ILE A 77 -14.56 9.60 13.21
C ILE A 77 -14.73 10.93 13.96
N THR A 78 -13.83 11.90 13.73
CA THR A 78 -13.84 13.23 14.38
C THR A 78 -14.49 14.25 13.45
#